data_AF-A0A8X6P5Z6-F1
#
_entry.id   AF-A0A8X6P5Z6-F1
#
_cell.length_a   1.000
_cell.length_b   1.000
_cell.length_c   1.000
_cell.angle_alpha   90.00
_cell.angle_beta   90.00
_cell.angle_gamma   90.00
#
_symmetry.space_group_name_H-M   'P 1'
#
loop_
_entity.id
_entity.type
_entity.pdbx_description
1 polymer ?
#
loop_
_entity_poly.entity_id
_entity_poly.type
_entity_poly.pdbx_seq_one_letter_code
_entity_poly.pdbx_strand_id
1 'polypeptide(L)'
;MFDIFLREDMCNLLKKKSVVFMGDSNVRALYKDFLCLLHKTQFISNRILRNKMENTVFGDKLVFHGLKSNGRNYREEREATIQSTKVSFFFLTKVFDDYVKKILKRITDTSNPDVIIINCCLWDITRWGCDGVKKYKENLKLLMKELKKYVPDCLVIWITAPPIACEVKGGFLVKELQFQKYSLRFHVVEANHYARKIVVENGFDVLDFYYHLKMQIHRRSGDGIHWGPSAVRYMTNLLLTHISLAWNVSLPHRRSIRLLLRVLLQHILVEETKKNPKINVVLHHVTKWRRKMKQLMLT
;
A
#
# COMPACT_ATOMS: atom_id res chain seq x y z
N MET A 1 4.95 -14.89 6.19
CA MET A 1 6.39 -14.60 6.34
C MET A 1 6.74 -13.47 5.37
N PHE A 2 7.64 -12.55 5.68
CA PHE A 2 8.02 -11.45 4.79
C PHE A 2 9.55 -11.32 4.69
N ASP A 3 10.04 -10.71 3.62
CA ASP A 3 11.45 -10.38 3.41
C ASP A 3 11.66 -8.88 3.19
N ILE A 4 12.90 -8.41 3.28
CA ILE A 4 13.25 -7.00 3.08
C ILE A 4 13.80 -6.82 1.66
N PHE A 5 13.03 -6.13 0.84
CA PHE A 5 13.39 -5.74 -0.52
C PHE A 5 14.09 -4.39 -0.50
N LEU A 6 15.20 -4.33 -1.23
CA LEU A 6 15.86 -3.11 -1.67
C LEU A 6 15.43 -2.81 -3.11
N ARG A 7 15.79 -1.62 -3.60
CA ARG A 7 15.50 -1.20 -4.97
C ARG A 7 15.94 -2.23 -5.99
N GLU A 8 17.15 -2.77 -5.86
CA GLU A 8 17.73 -3.71 -6.83
C GLU A 8 16.91 -5.00 -6.93
N ASP A 9 16.44 -5.55 -5.80
CA ASP A 9 15.60 -6.75 -5.79
C ASP A 9 14.26 -6.47 -6.46
N MET A 10 13.66 -5.32 -6.16
CA MET A 10 12.37 -4.92 -6.73
C MET A 10 12.48 -4.67 -8.24
N CYS A 11 13.53 -3.99 -8.69
CA CYS A 11 13.81 -3.76 -10.11
C CYS A 11 14.01 -5.08 -10.87
N ASN A 12 14.68 -6.06 -10.25
CA ASN A 12 14.88 -7.38 -10.86
C ASN A 12 13.58 -8.18 -10.91
N LEU A 13 12.82 -8.22 -9.80
CA LEU A 13 11.53 -8.93 -9.71
C LEU A 13 10.51 -8.39 -10.72
N LEU A 14 10.48 -7.07 -10.93
CA LEU A 14 9.46 -6.39 -11.74
C LEU A 14 9.96 -5.96 -13.12
N LYS A 15 11.10 -6.48 -13.58
CA LYS A 15 11.68 -6.11 -14.87
C LYS A 15 10.71 -6.46 -16.01
N LYS A 16 10.37 -5.46 -16.84
CA LYS A 16 9.38 -5.58 -17.93
C LYS A 16 7.98 -6.02 -17.45
N LYS A 17 7.62 -5.73 -16.19
CA LYS A 17 6.31 -6.06 -15.61
C LYS A 17 5.38 -4.86 -15.54
N SER A 18 4.08 -5.11 -15.58
CA SER A 18 3.00 -4.15 -15.39
C SER A 18 2.23 -4.44 -14.11
N VAL A 19 2.18 -3.46 -13.20
CA VAL A 19 1.57 -3.58 -11.86
C VAL A 19 0.49 -2.53 -11.69
N VAL A 20 -0.73 -2.96 -11.37
CA VAL A 20 -1.89 -2.08 -11.22
C VAL A 20 -2.37 -2.07 -9.78
N PHE A 21 -2.56 -0.89 -9.21
CA PHE A 21 -3.14 -0.69 -7.89
C PHE A 21 -4.55 -0.13 -8.00
N MET A 22 -5.52 -0.76 -7.35
CA MET A 22 -6.92 -0.32 -7.35
C MET A 22 -7.42 -0.25 -5.91
N GLY A 23 -7.77 0.95 -5.43
CA GLY A 23 -8.37 1.05 -4.11
C GLY A 23 -8.42 2.44 -3.51
N ASP A 24 -8.53 2.48 -2.18
CA ASP A 24 -8.72 3.73 -1.46
C ASP A 24 -7.39 4.46 -1.13
N SER A 25 -7.42 5.38 -0.16
CA SER A 25 -6.25 6.15 0.24
C SER A 25 -5.14 5.31 0.90
N ASN A 26 -5.44 4.15 1.49
CA ASN A 26 -4.42 3.23 1.97
C ASN A 26 -3.72 2.53 0.80
N VAL A 27 -4.45 2.21 -0.28
CA VAL A 27 -3.85 1.69 -1.52
C VAL A 27 -3.01 2.77 -2.21
N ARG A 28 -3.47 4.03 -2.23
CA ARG A 28 -2.63 5.15 -2.71
C ARG A 28 -1.33 5.26 -1.92
N ALA A 29 -1.39 5.13 -0.60
CA ALA A 29 -0.21 5.17 0.25
C ALA A 29 0.77 4.02 -0.09
N LEU A 30 0.24 2.81 -0.27
CA LEU A 30 1.02 1.65 -0.71
C LEU A 30 1.65 1.87 -2.10
N TYR A 31 0.89 2.35 -3.08
CA TYR A 31 1.38 2.70 -4.41
C TYR A 31 2.54 3.71 -4.36
N LYS A 32 2.42 4.76 -3.54
CA LYS A 32 3.48 5.77 -3.40
C LYS A 32 4.74 5.21 -2.76
N ASP A 33 4.61 4.35 -1.74
CA ASP A 33 5.76 3.70 -1.13
C ASP A 33 6.42 2.68 -2.07
N PHE A 34 5.62 1.96 -2.87
CA PHE A 34 6.08 1.07 -3.92
C PHE A 34 6.93 1.82 -4.95
N LEU A 35 6.43 2.95 -5.47
CA LEU A 35 7.22 3.83 -6.35
C LEU A 35 8.47 4.38 -5.66
N CYS A 36 8.37 4.74 -4.37
CA CYS A 36 9.51 5.20 -3.59
C CYS A 36 10.64 4.17 -3.60
N LEU A 37 10.32 2.91 -3.30
CA LEU A 37 11.29 1.80 -3.28
C LEU A 37 11.84 1.48 -4.67
N LEU A 38 10.98 1.49 -5.71
CA LEU A 38 11.39 1.28 -7.10
C LEU A 38 12.35 2.37 -7.59
N HIS A 39 12.19 3.59 -7.09
CA HIS A 39 13.07 4.71 -7.40
C HIS A 39 14.36 4.67 -6.56
N LYS A 40 14.26 4.46 -5.24
CA LYS A 40 15.38 4.49 -4.29
C LYS A 40 15.09 3.68 -3.02
N THR A 41 16.11 2.97 -2.51
CA THR A 41 16.08 2.30 -1.20
C THR A 41 16.05 3.32 -0.05
N GLN A 42 14.87 3.86 0.25
CA GLN A 42 14.61 4.78 1.36
C GLN A 42 13.15 4.69 1.81
N PHE A 43 12.84 5.13 3.02
CA PHE A 43 11.44 5.31 3.45
C PHE A 43 10.84 6.57 2.82
N ILE A 44 9.57 6.49 2.45
CA ILE A 44 8.78 7.64 2.02
C ILE A 44 8.50 8.58 3.21
N SER A 45 8.48 9.90 2.98
CA SER A 45 8.07 10.83 4.04
C SER A 45 6.56 10.77 4.28
N ASN A 46 6.13 10.96 5.52
CA ASN A 46 4.71 11.00 5.86
C ASN A 46 3.94 12.09 5.10
N ARG A 47 4.59 13.21 4.77
CA ARG A 47 3.99 14.29 3.97
C ARG A 47 3.63 13.80 2.56
N ILE A 48 4.56 13.18 1.85
CA ILE A 48 4.33 12.68 0.49
C ILE A 48 3.29 11.55 0.51
N LEU A 49 3.36 10.67 1.51
CA LEU A 49 2.42 9.56 1.69
C LEU A 49 0.97 10.03 1.81
N ARG A 50 0.73 11.13 2.56
CA ARG A 50 -0.61 11.66 2.85
C ARG A 50 -1.16 12.59 1.78
N ASN A 51 -0.30 13.26 1.03
CA ASN A 51 -0.73 14.16 -0.04
C ASN A 51 -1.57 13.40 -1.08
N LYS A 52 -2.44 14.12 -1.77
CA LYS A 52 -3.32 13.58 -2.80
C LYS A 52 -3.35 14.54 -3.98
N MET A 53 -3.51 14.01 -5.20
CA MET A 53 -3.59 14.81 -6.43
C MET A 53 -2.34 15.66 -6.70
N GLU A 54 -1.16 15.24 -6.24
CA GLU A 54 0.08 15.88 -6.72
C GLU A 54 0.28 15.57 -8.20
N ASN A 55 0.84 16.51 -8.97
CA ASN A 55 1.13 16.30 -10.39
C ASN A 55 2.07 15.10 -10.61
N THR A 56 3.04 14.89 -9.72
CA THR A 56 3.99 13.78 -9.76
C THR A 56 4.44 13.36 -8.35
N VAL A 57 4.73 12.06 -8.19
CA VAL A 57 5.30 11.40 -7.03
C VAL A 57 6.28 10.32 -7.55
N PHE A 58 7.56 10.47 -7.23
CA PHE A 58 8.63 9.55 -7.67
C PHE A 58 8.66 9.25 -9.18
N GLY A 59 8.30 10.22 -10.02
CA GLY A 59 8.34 10.10 -11.48
C GLY A 59 7.04 9.59 -12.11
N ASP A 60 5.98 9.38 -11.33
CA ASP A 60 4.65 9.16 -11.88
C ASP A 60 4.04 10.44 -12.47
N LYS A 61 2.88 10.28 -13.10
CA LYS A 61 2.03 11.39 -13.57
C LYS A 61 0.61 11.18 -13.07
N LEU A 62 -0.03 12.25 -12.62
CA LEU A 62 -1.47 12.31 -12.43
C LEU A 62 -2.16 12.43 -13.80
N VAL A 63 -2.74 11.35 -14.30
CA VAL A 63 -3.32 11.31 -15.65
C VAL A 63 -4.79 11.72 -15.68
N PHE A 64 -5.51 11.51 -14.58
CA PHE A 64 -6.88 11.97 -14.42
C PHE A 64 -7.19 12.23 -12.95
N HIS A 65 -8.02 13.23 -12.69
CA HIS A 65 -8.54 13.48 -11.35
C HIS A 65 -9.92 14.11 -11.39
N GLY A 66 -10.73 13.78 -10.39
CA GLY A 66 -12.02 14.43 -10.17
C GLY A 66 -11.86 15.71 -9.35
N LEU A 67 -12.99 16.19 -8.80
CA LEU A 67 -12.96 17.28 -7.83
C LEU A 67 -12.24 16.84 -6.56
N LYS A 68 -11.39 17.73 -6.02
CA LYS A 68 -10.70 17.54 -4.74
C LYS A 68 -11.70 17.59 -3.59
N SER A 69 -12.37 16.47 -3.37
CA SER A 69 -13.42 16.30 -2.37
C SER A 69 -13.13 15.10 -1.48
N ASN A 70 -13.98 14.90 -0.47
CA ASN A 70 -14.09 13.66 0.29
C ASN A 70 -15.41 12.94 -0.07
N GLY A 71 -15.92 13.18 -1.28
CA GLY A 71 -17.19 12.65 -1.77
C GLY A 71 -17.03 11.40 -2.62
N ARG A 72 -18.15 10.77 -2.96
CA ARG A 72 -18.22 9.55 -3.79
C ARG A 72 -17.68 9.72 -5.21
N ASN A 73 -17.62 10.96 -5.68
CA ASN A 73 -17.13 11.34 -7.01
C ASN A 73 -15.61 11.60 -7.04
N TYR A 74 -14.90 11.32 -5.94
CA TYR A 74 -13.44 11.42 -5.94
C TYR A 74 -12.86 10.43 -6.95
N ARG A 75 -11.93 10.93 -7.76
CA ARG A 75 -11.21 10.18 -8.78
C ARG A 75 -9.75 10.64 -8.77
N GLU A 76 -8.85 9.68 -8.89
CA GLU A 76 -7.42 9.92 -8.99
C GLU A 76 -6.83 8.72 -9.74
N GLU A 77 -6.25 8.98 -10.90
CA GLU A 77 -5.61 7.99 -11.75
C GLU A 77 -4.16 8.41 -11.98
N ARG A 78 -3.23 7.49 -11.78
CA ARG A 78 -1.80 7.77 -11.87
C ARG A 78 -1.11 6.70 -12.67
N GLU A 79 -0.11 7.09 -13.43
CA GLU A 79 0.68 6.17 -14.25
C GLU A 79 2.16 6.53 -14.15
N ALA A 80 3.01 5.51 -14.09
CA ALA A 80 4.46 5.63 -14.06
C ALA A 80 5.08 4.55 -14.95
N THR A 81 6.15 4.90 -15.64
CA THR A 81 7.07 3.94 -16.23
C THR A 81 8.44 4.22 -15.64
N ILE A 82 8.87 3.37 -14.71
CA ILE A 82 10.16 3.51 -14.04
C ILE A 82 11.05 2.37 -14.55
N GLN A 83 12.14 2.73 -15.24
CA GLN A 83 12.98 1.79 -15.99
C GLN A 83 12.16 0.98 -17.02
N SER A 84 11.86 -0.28 -16.71
CA SER A 84 11.05 -1.19 -17.55
C SER A 84 9.76 -1.64 -16.88
N THR A 85 9.46 -1.13 -15.67
CA THR A 85 8.27 -1.50 -14.92
C THR A 85 7.20 -0.43 -15.12
N LYS A 86 6.02 -0.85 -15.57
CA LYS A 86 4.83 0.01 -15.65
C LYS A 86 4.06 -0.11 -14.34
N VAL A 87 3.64 1.01 -13.77
CA VAL A 87 2.85 1.03 -12.54
C VAL A 87 1.69 2.01 -12.68
N SER A 88 0.47 1.57 -12.43
CA SER A 88 -0.71 2.45 -12.43
C SER A 88 -1.48 2.36 -11.13
N PHE A 89 -2.22 3.42 -10.81
CA PHE A 89 -3.09 3.51 -9.65
C PHE A 89 -4.44 4.09 -10.04
N PHE A 90 -5.51 3.47 -9.54
CA PHE A 90 -6.89 3.89 -9.72
C PHE A 90 -7.59 3.99 -8.37
N PHE A 91 -8.03 5.20 -8.00
CA PHE A 91 -8.75 5.40 -6.76
C PHE A 91 -10.19 4.88 -6.86
N LEU A 92 -10.56 3.97 -5.95
CA LEU A 92 -11.90 3.39 -5.89
C LEU A 92 -12.70 3.97 -4.73
N THR A 93 -13.93 4.39 -5.03
CA THR A 93 -14.96 4.73 -4.04
C THR A 93 -16.03 3.64 -3.89
N LYS A 94 -15.91 2.57 -4.69
CA LYS A 94 -16.79 1.41 -4.72
C LYS A 94 -16.04 0.23 -5.31
N VAL A 95 -16.28 -0.98 -4.80
CA VAL A 95 -15.56 -2.19 -5.25
C VAL A 95 -15.84 -2.54 -6.71
N PHE A 96 -17.05 -2.27 -7.18
CA PHE A 96 -17.42 -2.46 -8.58
C PHE A 96 -18.54 -1.50 -8.99
N ASP A 97 -18.33 -0.86 -10.15
CA ASP A 97 -19.25 0.00 -10.88
C ASP A 97 -18.77 0.13 -12.35
N ASP A 98 -19.46 0.94 -13.15
CA ASP A 98 -19.08 1.19 -14.54
C ASP A 98 -17.68 1.78 -14.67
N TYR A 99 -17.21 2.50 -13.66
CA TYR A 99 -15.86 3.04 -13.64
C TYR A 99 -14.82 1.92 -13.52
N VAL A 100 -14.99 1.01 -12.56
CA VAL A 100 -14.13 -0.17 -12.42
C VAL A 100 -14.15 -1.02 -13.69
N LYS A 101 -15.32 -1.24 -14.30
CA LYS A 101 -15.43 -1.98 -15.56
C LYS A 101 -14.64 -1.33 -16.70
N LYS A 102 -14.71 0.00 -16.84
CA LYS A 102 -13.91 0.76 -17.82
C LYS A 102 -12.42 0.66 -17.55
N ILE A 103 -12.00 0.69 -16.27
CA ILE A 103 -10.60 0.48 -15.90
C ILE A 103 -10.13 -0.91 -16.34
N LEU A 104 -10.86 -1.97 -16.00
CA LEU A 104 -10.49 -3.35 -16.35
C LEU A 104 -10.33 -3.52 -17.86
N LYS A 105 -11.28 -3.00 -18.65
CA LYS A 105 -11.15 -3.00 -20.12
C LYS A 105 -9.89 -2.25 -20.57
N ARG A 106 -9.68 -1.02 -20.07
CA ARG A 106 -8.54 -0.19 -20.46
C ARG A 106 -7.20 -0.87 -20.15
N ILE A 107 -7.00 -1.36 -18.93
CA ILE A 107 -5.71 -1.96 -18.55
C ILE A 107 -5.42 -3.24 -19.31
N THR A 108 -6.46 -4.01 -19.66
CA THR A 108 -6.35 -5.20 -20.51
C THR A 108 -5.87 -4.80 -21.90
N ASP A 109 -6.53 -3.80 -22.51
CA ASP A 109 -6.23 -3.34 -23.87
C ASP A 109 -4.85 -2.66 -23.98
N THR A 110 -4.41 -1.90 -22.96
CA THR A 110 -3.21 -1.04 -23.07
C THR A 110 -1.96 -1.61 -22.41
N SER A 111 -2.11 -2.44 -21.38
CA SER A 111 -0.99 -2.78 -20.49
C SER A 111 -0.83 -4.26 -20.19
N ASN A 112 -1.86 -5.07 -20.45
CA ASN A 112 -1.95 -6.49 -20.09
C ASN A 112 -1.25 -6.81 -18.75
N PRO A 113 -1.85 -6.44 -17.61
CA PRO A 113 -1.14 -6.37 -16.33
C PRO A 113 -0.63 -7.73 -15.87
N ASP A 114 0.60 -7.79 -15.35
CA ASP A 114 1.14 -8.98 -14.71
C ASP A 114 0.63 -9.15 -13.27
N VAL A 115 0.37 -8.02 -12.58
CA VAL A 115 -0.16 -8.00 -11.21
C VAL A 115 -1.25 -6.95 -11.07
N ILE A 116 -2.37 -7.30 -10.44
CA ILE A 116 -3.37 -6.34 -9.96
C ILE A 116 -3.52 -6.47 -8.45
N ILE A 117 -3.31 -5.38 -7.72
CA ILE A 117 -3.49 -5.25 -6.29
C ILE A 117 -4.77 -4.50 -6.01
N ILE A 118 -5.72 -5.13 -5.30
CA ILE A 118 -7.05 -4.55 -5.06
C ILE A 118 -7.36 -4.47 -3.57
N ASN A 119 -7.85 -3.31 -3.12
CA ASN A 119 -8.64 -3.20 -1.89
C ASN A 119 -9.74 -2.16 -2.05
N CYS A 120 -10.97 -2.57 -1.77
CA CYS A 120 -12.05 -1.63 -1.54
C CYS A 120 -12.96 -2.24 -0.46
N CYS A 121 -13.03 -1.59 0.70
CA CYS A 121 -13.82 -2.06 1.84
C CYS A 121 -14.48 -0.86 2.53
N LEU A 122 -13.65 0.07 3.02
CA LEU A 122 -14.12 1.15 3.87
C LEU A 122 -15.16 2.05 3.17
N TRP A 123 -14.94 2.40 1.91
CA TRP A 123 -15.89 3.21 1.15
C TRP A 123 -17.23 2.50 0.95
N ASP A 124 -17.21 1.24 0.53
CA ASP A 124 -18.41 0.44 0.29
C ASP A 124 -19.30 0.32 1.55
N ILE A 125 -18.70 0.05 2.70
CA ILE A 125 -19.46 -0.19 3.95
C ILE A 125 -19.87 1.09 4.68
N THR A 126 -19.35 2.27 4.30
CA THR A 126 -19.62 3.53 5.02
C THR A 126 -20.36 4.61 4.22
N ARG A 127 -20.52 4.47 2.90
CA ARG A 127 -20.97 5.61 2.05
C ARG A 127 -22.07 5.32 1.03
N TRP A 128 -22.60 4.11 1.00
CA TRP A 128 -23.58 3.70 -0.02
C TRP A 128 -24.97 3.40 0.55
N GLY A 129 -25.32 4.07 1.65
CA GLY A 129 -26.63 4.00 2.29
C GLY A 129 -26.92 2.67 2.97
N CYS A 130 -28.19 2.43 3.31
CA CYS A 130 -28.65 1.22 3.98
C CYS A 130 -28.32 -0.07 3.19
N ASP A 131 -28.41 -0.01 1.85
CA ASP A 131 -28.08 -1.14 0.97
C ASP A 131 -26.56 -1.32 0.73
N GLY A 132 -25.71 -0.46 1.29
CA GLY A 132 -24.28 -0.43 0.97
C GLY A 132 -23.59 -1.78 1.17
N VAL A 133 -23.89 -2.46 2.28
CA VAL A 133 -23.32 -3.80 2.58
C VAL A 133 -23.86 -4.86 1.64
N LYS A 134 -25.17 -4.85 1.33
CA LYS A 134 -25.76 -5.81 0.38
C LYS A 134 -25.15 -5.63 -1.01
N LYS A 135 -25.10 -4.39 -1.50
CA LYS A 135 -24.50 -4.04 -2.78
C LYS A 135 -23.00 -4.37 -2.81
N TYR A 136 -22.27 -4.15 -1.71
CA TYR A 136 -20.86 -4.54 -1.61
C TYR A 136 -20.69 -6.05 -1.88
N LYS A 137 -21.51 -6.87 -1.22
CA LYS A 137 -21.47 -8.34 -1.36
C LYS A 137 -21.78 -8.80 -2.79
N GLU A 138 -22.73 -8.15 -3.46
CA GLU A 138 -23.09 -8.41 -4.87
C GLU A 138 -21.98 -7.94 -5.83
N ASN A 139 -21.50 -6.71 -5.65
CA ASN A 139 -20.48 -6.08 -6.48
C ASN A 139 -19.14 -6.81 -6.41
N LEU A 140 -18.80 -7.38 -5.26
CA LEU A 140 -17.59 -8.19 -5.12
C LEU A 140 -17.65 -9.45 -6.01
N LYS A 141 -18.81 -10.13 -6.07
CA LYS A 141 -19.00 -11.29 -6.95
C LYS A 141 -18.91 -10.88 -8.44
N LEU A 142 -19.47 -9.73 -8.79
CA LEU A 142 -19.36 -9.18 -10.14
C LEU A 142 -17.91 -8.85 -10.51
N LEU A 143 -17.17 -8.21 -9.59
CA LEU A 143 -15.74 -7.93 -9.79
C LEU A 143 -14.96 -9.22 -10.04
N MET A 144 -15.16 -10.28 -9.25
CA MET A 144 -14.46 -11.55 -9.46
C MET A 144 -14.74 -12.15 -10.84
N LYS A 145 -16.00 -12.10 -11.30
CA LYS A 145 -16.40 -12.56 -12.63
C LYS A 145 -15.69 -11.76 -13.73
N GLU A 146 -15.65 -10.44 -13.61
CA GLU A 146 -15.04 -9.57 -14.62
C GLU A 146 -13.51 -9.68 -14.61
N LEU A 147 -12.86 -9.88 -13.46
CA LEU A 147 -11.43 -10.15 -13.38
C LEU A 147 -11.05 -11.43 -14.13
N LYS A 148 -11.78 -12.53 -13.92
CA LYS A 148 -11.56 -13.78 -14.68
C LYS A 148 -11.70 -13.60 -16.18
N LYS A 149 -12.61 -12.71 -16.60
CA LYS A 149 -12.87 -12.43 -18.01
C LYS A 149 -11.78 -11.55 -18.64
N TYR A 150 -11.38 -10.48 -17.97
CA TYR A 150 -10.49 -9.48 -18.54
C TYR A 150 -9.01 -9.82 -18.37
N VAL A 151 -8.64 -10.50 -17.29
CA VAL A 151 -7.23 -10.70 -16.90
C VAL A 151 -6.97 -12.13 -16.40
N PRO A 152 -7.27 -13.17 -17.22
CA PRO A 152 -7.19 -14.56 -16.78
C PRO A 152 -5.79 -15.02 -16.35
N ASP A 153 -4.73 -14.45 -16.95
CA ASP A 153 -3.33 -14.83 -16.69
C ASP A 153 -2.62 -13.89 -15.69
N CYS A 154 -3.37 -12.96 -15.08
CA CYS A 154 -2.82 -11.96 -14.18
C CYS A 154 -2.77 -12.46 -12.73
N LEU A 155 -1.69 -12.13 -12.01
CA LEU A 155 -1.65 -12.32 -10.56
C LEU A 155 -2.53 -11.26 -9.87
N VAL A 156 -3.76 -11.63 -9.55
CA VAL A 156 -4.69 -10.77 -8.81
C VAL A 156 -4.53 -11.02 -7.31
N ILE A 157 -4.19 -9.97 -6.56
CA ILE A 157 -3.97 -9.99 -5.13
C ILE A 157 -4.98 -9.04 -4.45
N TRP A 158 -5.93 -9.61 -3.72
CA TRP A 158 -6.77 -8.86 -2.81
C TRP A 158 -6.04 -8.60 -1.49
N ILE A 159 -5.80 -7.34 -1.15
CA ILE A 159 -5.26 -6.96 0.15
C ILE A 159 -6.43 -6.61 1.08
N THR A 160 -6.45 -7.14 2.30
CA THR A 160 -7.53 -6.80 3.27
C THR A 160 -7.38 -5.36 3.78
N ALA A 161 -8.48 -4.72 4.17
CA ALA A 161 -8.41 -3.40 4.80
C ALA A 161 -7.66 -3.50 6.15
N PRO A 162 -6.66 -2.63 6.41
CA PRO A 162 -5.96 -2.63 7.68
C PRO A 162 -6.85 -2.29 8.90
N PRO A 163 -6.41 -2.59 10.13
CA PRO A 163 -7.16 -2.28 11.34
C PRO A 163 -7.32 -0.76 11.56
N ILE A 164 -8.56 -0.31 11.70
CA ILE A 164 -8.88 1.09 12.03
C ILE A 164 -8.98 1.31 13.56
N ALA A 165 -8.90 2.57 13.99
CA ALA A 165 -9.12 2.96 15.39
C ALA A 165 -10.62 2.98 15.74
N CYS A 166 -10.93 3.03 17.05
CA CYS A 166 -12.30 3.32 17.52
C CYS A 166 -12.72 4.74 17.14
N GLU A 167 -11.81 5.69 17.38
CA GLU A 167 -12.01 7.09 17.06
C GLU A 167 -11.31 7.40 15.75
N VAL A 168 -12.13 7.67 14.74
CA VAL A 168 -11.69 7.96 13.38
C VAL A 168 -11.91 9.45 13.11
N LYS A 169 -10.87 10.14 12.62
CA LYS A 169 -10.92 11.58 12.33
C LYS A 169 -10.93 11.85 10.83
N GLY A 170 -11.44 13.02 10.48
CA GLY A 170 -11.48 13.53 9.11
C GLY A 170 -12.79 13.23 8.40
N GLY A 171 -12.88 13.62 7.13
CA GLY A 171 -14.10 13.51 6.34
C GLY A 171 -14.45 12.09 5.90
N PHE A 172 -14.02 11.07 6.64
CA PHE A 172 -14.16 9.64 6.36
C PHE A 172 -15.59 9.14 6.61
N LEU A 173 -16.20 9.50 7.74
CA LEU A 173 -17.63 9.36 8.00
C LEU A 173 -18.30 10.71 7.83
N VAL A 174 -19.43 10.76 7.13
CA VAL A 174 -20.29 11.95 7.10
C VAL A 174 -20.90 12.18 8.48
N LYS A 175 -21.36 13.41 8.78
CA LYS A 175 -21.82 13.78 10.14
C LYS A 175 -22.95 12.86 10.62
N GLU A 176 -23.82 12.48 9.71
CA GLU A 176 -25.01 11.64 9.92
C GLU A 176 -24.65 10.18 10.23
N LEU A 177 -23.42 9.75 9.92
CA LEU A 177 -22.94 8.38 10.13
C LEU A 177 -21.86 8.28 11.22
N GLN A 178 -21.66 9.32 12.02
CA GLN A 178 -20.67 9.30 13.11
C GLN A 178 -20.95 8.20 14.14
N PHE A 179 -22.22 7.82 14.34
CA PHE A 179 -22.59 6.71 15.22
C PHE A 179 -21.99 5.36 14.78
N GLN A 180 -21.70 5.18 13.49
CA GLN A 180 -21.11 3.92 12.99
C GLN A 180 -19.70 3.69 13.51
N LYS A 181 -18.99 4.73 13.99
CA LYS A 181 -17.62 4.58 14.52
C LYS A 181 -17.52 3.54 15.65
N TYR A 182 -18.60 3.35 16.42
CA TYR A 182 -18.65 2.40 17.54
C TYR A 182 -18.63 0.94 17.07
N SER A 183 -19.21 0.63 15.91
CA SER A 183 -19.25 -0.73 15.37
C SER A 183 -18.35 -0.96 14.15
N LEU A 184 -17.79 0.10 13.56
CA LEU A 184 -17.11 0.03 12.26
C LEU A 184 -15.92 -0.94 12.25
N ARG A 185 -15.19 -1.10 13.36
CA ARG A 185 -14.10 -2.09 13.46
C ARG A 185 -14.59 -3.51 13.22
N PHE A 186 -15.78 -3.84 13.74
CA PHE A 186 -16.40 -5.14 13.53
C PHE A 186 -16.87 -5.29 12.09
N HIS A 187 -17.46 -4.23 11.51
CA HIS A 187 -17.87 -4.24 10.09
C HIS A 187 -16.66 -4.44 9.16
N VAL A 188 -15.50 -3.85 9.47
CA VAL A 188 -14.27 -4.06 8.70
C VAL A 188 -13.79 -5.51 8.79
N VAL A 189 -13.83 -6.12 9.98
CA VAL A 189 -13.46 -7.53 10.15
C VAL A 189 -14.40 -8.44 9.37
N GLU A 190 -15.71 -8.23 9.48
CA GLU A 190 -16.71 -9.00 8.74
C GLU A 190 -16.57 -8.82 7.23
N ALA A 191 -16.40 -7.59 6.75
CA ALA A 191 -16.21 -7.29 5.35
C ALA A 191 -14.93 -7.92 4.79
N ASN A 192 -13.82 -7.85 5.54
CA ASN A 192 -12.58 -8.54 5.19
C ASN A 192 -12.76 -10.06 5.12
N HIS A 193 -13.48 -10.66 6.08
CA HIS A 193 -13.74 -12.10 6.10
C HIS A 193 -14.60 -12.54 4.91
N TYR A 194 -15.70 -11.82 4.64
CA TYR A 194 -16.54 -12.08 3.48
C TYR A 194 -15.76 -11.90 2.18
N ALA A 195 -14.98 -10.82 2.06
CA ALA A 195 -14.21 -10.56 0.85
C ALA A 195 -13.17 -11.65 0.60
N ARG A 196 -12.44 -12.06 1.63
CA ARG A 196 -11.50 -13.18 1.57
C ARG A 196 -12.18 -14.44 1.04
N LYS A 197 -13.34 -14.81 1.57
CA LYS A 197 -14.09 -16.00 1.13
C LYS A 197 -14.37 -15.95 -0.37
N ILE A 198 -14.99 -14.86 -0.84
CA ILE A 198 -15.36 -14.70 -2.25
C ILE A 198 -14.14 -14.67 -3.18
N VAL A 199 -13.05 -14.01 -2.79
CA VAL A 199 -11.82 -13.93 -3.58
C VAL A 199 -11.17 -15.31 -3.72
N VAL A 200 -11.03 -16.06 -2.62
CA VAL A 200 -10.45 -17.41 -2.61
C VAL A 200 -11.32 -18.41 -3.37
N GLU A 201 -12.64 -18.37 -3.20
CA GLU A 201 -13.59 -19.20 -3.97
C GLU A 201 -13.48 -18.95 -5.49
N ASN A 202 -12.95 -17.80 -5.88
CA ASN A 202 -12.69 -17.46 -7.27
C ASN A 202 -11.26 -17.74 -7.74
N GLY A 203 -10.40 -18.33 -6.90
CA GLY A 203 -9.04 -18.73 -7.27
C GLY A 203 -8.05 -17.56 -7.30
N PHE A 204 -8.36 -16.44 -6.65
CA PHE A 204 -7.46 -15.30 -6.54
C PHE A 204 -6.78 -15.23 -5.18
N ASP A 205 -5.65 -14.53 -5.12
CA ASP A 205 -4.82 -14.46 -3.93
C ASP A 205 -5.35 -13.44 -2.92
N VAL A 206 -5.15 -13.74 -1.64
CA VAL A 206 -5.46 -12.82 -0.53
C VAL A 206 -4.22 -12.59 0.32
N LEU A 207 -3.83 -11.32 0.43
CA LEU A 207 -2.77 -10.88 1.35
C LEU A 207 -3.38 -10.13 2.55
N ASP A 208 -3.35 -10.77 3.71
CA ASP A 208 -4.07 -10.33 4.90
C ASP A 208 -3.30 -9.27 5.70
N PHE A 209 -3.34 -8.02 5.22
CA PHE A 209 -2.81 -6.88 5.96
C PHE A 209 -3.46 -6.67 7.31
N TYR A 210 -4.73 -7.04 7.49
CA TYR A 210 -5.39 -6.93 8.78
C TYR A 210 -4.66 -7.76 9.83
N TYR A 211 -4.41 -9.03 9.52
CA TYR A 211 -3.66 -9.95 10.36
C TYR A 211 -2.25 -9.43 10.66
N HIS A 212 -1.54 -8.95 9.64
CA HIS A 212 -0.15 -8.49 9.78
C HIS A 212 -0.01 -7.21 10.61
N LEU A 213 -1.05 -6.37 10.67
CA LEU A 213 -1.02 -5.07 11.32
C LEU A 213 -1.78 -5.00 12.65
N LYS A 214 -2.60 -6.00 13.01
CA LYS A 214 -3.40 -5.98 14.25
C LYS A 214 -2.58 -5.81 15.53
N MET A 215 -1.34 -6.33 15.54
CA MET A 215 -0.40 -6.18 16.67
C MET A 215 0.52 -4.95 16.53
N GLN A 216 0.35 -4.14 15.49
CA GLN A 216 1.19 -2.99 15.17
C GLN A 216 0.40 -1.66 15.16
N ILE A 217 -0.77 -1.62 15.79
CA ILE A 217 -1.68 -0.46 15.76
C ILE A 217 -1.06 0.86 16.25
N HIS A 218 0.04 0.81 17.02
CA HIS A 218 0.83 1.98 17.42
C HIS A 218 1.48 2.71 16.23
N ARG A 219 1.63 2.05 15.08
CA ARG A 219 2.18 2.63 13.83
C ARG A 219 1.13 3.30 12.94
N ARG A 220 -0.13 3.27 13.37
CA ARG A 220 -1.25 3.93 12.69
C ARG A 220 -1.16 5.45 12.91
N SER A 221 -1.58 6.20 11.92
CA SER A 221 -1.67 7.66 11.99
C SER A 221 -2.73 8.09 13.00
N GLY A 222 -2.59 9.31 13.53
CA GLY A 222 -3.52 9.89 14.52
C GLY A 222 -4.94 10.16 14.01
N ASP A 223 -5.21 9.94 12.72
CA ASP A 223 -6.58 9.96 12.16
C ASP A 223 -7.33 8.63 12.32
N GLY A 224 -6.64 7.57 12.75
CA GLY A 224 -7.26 6.28 13.02
C GLY A 224 -7.54 5.43 11.77
N ILE A 225 -7.16 5.85 10.56
CA ILE A 225 -7.39 5.11 9.31
C ILE A 225 -6.07 4.80 8.60
N HIS A 226 -5.21 5.81 8.45
CA HIS A 226 -4.01 5.71 7.63
C HIS A 226 -2.83 5.17 8.43
N TRP A 227 -1.82 4.65 7.74
CA TRP A 227 -0.65 4.05 8.37
C TRP A 227 0.62 4.86 8.10
N GLY A 228 1.52 4.91 9.08
CA GLY A 228 2.78 5.65 8.95
C GLY A 228 3.76 4.98 7.97
N PRO A 229 4.80 5.70 7.51
CA PRO A 229 5.73 5.21 6.49
C PRO A 229 6.36 3.84 6.77
N SER A 230 6.74 3.56 8.01
CA SER A 230 7.35 2.28 8.39
C SER A 230 6.38 1.10 8.25
N ALA A 231 5.11 1.30 8.58
CA ALA A 231 4.06 0.30 8.40
C ALA A 231 3.69 0.11 6.92
N VAL A 232 3.67 1.20 6.14
CA VAL A 232 3.45 1.08 4.69
C VAL A 232 4.58 0.34 4.00
N ARG A 233 5.85 0.62 4.34
CA ARG A 233 6.99 -0.17 3.83
C ARG A 233 6.93 -1.63 4.24
N TYR A 234 6.42 -1.92 5.43
CA TYR A 234 6.17 -3.30 5.85
C TYR A 234 5.12 -3.98 4.95
N MET A 235 4.01 -3.30 4.64
CA MET A 235 3.02 -3.77 3.66
C MET A 235 3.61 -3.96 2.26
N THR A 236 4.45 -3.03 1.78
CA THR A 236 5.16 -3.16 0.49
C THR A 236 6.04 -4.41 0.46
N ASN A 237 6.79 -4.68 1.53
CA ASN A 237 7.61 -5.88 1.65
C ASN A 237 6.79 -7.17 1.71
N LEU A 238 5.64 -7.17 2.39
CA LEU A 238 4.69 -8.29 2.36
C LEU A 238 4.20 -8.55 0.94
N LEU A 239 3.82 -7.49 0.22
CA LEU A 239 3.36 -7.58 -1.17
C LEU A 239 4.45 -8.13 -2.10
N LEU A 240 5.67 -7.59 -2.02
CA LEU A 240 6.79 -8.06 -2.85
C LEU A 240 7.19 -9.50 -2.52
N THR A 241 7.12 -9.90 -1.25
CA THR A 241 7.31 -11.30 -0.84
C THR A 241 6.26 -12.19 -1.50
N HIS A 242 4.99 -11.77 -1.47
CA HIS A 242 3.89 -12.52 -2.07
C HIS A 242 4.08 -12.69 -3.58
N ILE A 243 4.40 -11.61 -4.29
CA ILE A 243 4.67 -11.62 -5.74
C ILE A 243 5.86 -12.54 -6.06
N SER A 244 6.96 -12.44 -5.31
CA SER A 244 8.15 -13.27 -5.51
C SER A 244 7.82 -14.76 -5.35
N LEU A 245 7.04 -15.12 -4.32
CA LEU A 245 6.63 -16.51 -4.09
C LEU A 245 5.66 -17.02 -5.17
N ALA A 246 4.69 -16.20 -5.59
CA ALA A 246 3.74 -16.55 -6.63
C ALA A 246 4.43 -16.80 -7.99
N TRP A 247 5.52 -16.09 -8.28
CA TRP A 247 6.31 -16.29 -9.50
C TRP A 247 7.50 -17.24 -9.33
N ASN A 248 7.62 -17.91 -8.17
CA ASN A 248 8.73 -18.80 -7.85
C ASN A 248 10.12 -18.16 -8.01
N VAL A 249 10.23 -16.87 -7.69
CA VAL A 249 11.48 -16.10 -7.65
C VAL A 249 12.05 -16.13 -6.23
N SER A 250 13.35 -16.39 -6.08
CA SER A 250 14.01 -16.43 -4.77
C SER A 250 13.86 -15.11 -4.04
N LEU A 251 13.54 -15.21 -2.75
CA LEU A 251 13.53 -14.06 -1.85
C LEU A 251 14.95 -13.51 -1.63
N PRO A 252 15.08 -12.25 -1.19
CA PRO A 252 16.39 -11.65 -0.92
C PRO A 252 17.08 -12.16 0.36
N HIS A 253 16.38 -12.91 1.22
CA HIS A 253 16.88 -13.52 2.46
C HIS A 253 17.45 -12.53 3.48
N ARG A 254 16.91 -11.31 3.55
CA ARG A 254 17.36 -10.24 4.46
C ARG A 254 16.52 -10.17 5.74
N ARG A 255 16.18 -11.34 6.27
CA ARG A 255 15.39 -11.51 7.50
C ARG A 255 16.16 -11.17 8.80
N SER A 256 17.43 -10.81 8.69
CA SER A 256 18.29 -10.52 9.85
C SER A 256 17.97 -9.17 10.49
N ILE A 257 17.69 -9.19 11.79
CA ILE A 257 17.54 -8.05 12.71
C ILE A 257 18.63 -6.97 12.51
N ARG A 258 19.84 -7.36 12.08
CA ARG A 258 20.96 -6.43 11.83
C ARG A 258 20.71 -5.44 10.70
N LEU A 259 19.98 -5.82 9.64
CA LEU A 259 19.69 -4.92 8.53
C LEU A 259 18.55 -3.95 8.88
N LEU A 260 17.51 -4.45 9.56
CA LEU A 260 16.43 -3.62 10.09
C LEU A 260 16.98 -2.56 11.05
N LEU A 261 17.91 -2.93 11.94
CA LEU A 261 18.63 -2.01 12.81
C LEU A 261 19.44 -0.97 12.01
N ARG A 262 20.12 -1.36 10.93
CA ARG A 262 20.86 -0.41 10.08
C ARG A 262 19.95 0.61 9.39
N VAL A 263 18.83 0.16 8.82
CA VAL A 263 17.89 1.05 8.11
C VAL A 263 17.14 1.93 9.12
N LEU A 264 16.74 1.39 10.27
CA LEU A 264 16.16 2.16 11.38
C LEU A 264 17.16 3.18 11.94
N LEU A 265 18.42 2.81 12.14
CA LEU A 265 19.49 3.72 12.56
C LEU A 265 19.70 4.83 11.52
N GLN A 266 19.72 4.51 10.22
CA GLN A 266 19.81 5.54 9.19
C GLN A 266 18.60 6.50 9.22
N HIS A 267 17.39 6.00 9.45
CA HIS A 267 16.19 6.83 9.54
C HIS A 267 16.19 7.72 10.79
N ILE A 268 16.55 7.17 11.96
CA ILE A 268 16.69 7.93 13.21
C ILE A 268 17.74 9.02 13.04
N LEU A 269 18.91 8.69 12.48
CA LEU A 269 19.98 9.65 12.24
C LEU A 269 19.55 10.77 11.28
N VAL A 270 18.78 10.47 10.24
CA VAL A 270 18.25 11.47 9.30
C VAL A 270 17.15 12.33 9.94
N GLU A 271 16.33 11.78 10.84
CA GLU A 271 15.30 12.56 11.55
C GLU A 271 15.89 13.43 12.67
N GLU A 272 16.89 12.94 13.40
CA GLU A 272 17.59 13.69 14.45
C GLU A 272 18.45 14.81 13.87
N THR A 273 19.18 14.58 12.79
CA THR A 273 19.96 15.63 12.11
C THR A 273 19.08 16.75 11.55
N LYS A 274 17.85 16.45 11.14
CA LYS A 274 16.86 17.46 10.73
C LYS A 274 16.29 18.26 11.90
N LYS A 275 16.20 17.66 13.09
CA LYS A 275 15.67 18.31 14.31
C LYS A 275 16.73 19.14 15.05
N ASN A 276 18.01 18.81 14.91
CA ASN A 276 19.08 19.51 15.62
C ASN A 276 20.38 19.59 14.81
N PRO A 277 20.62 20.69 14.06
CA PRO A 277 21.78 20.82 13.17
C PRO A 277 23.15 20.85 13.89
N LYS A 278 23.17 20.92 15.24
CA LYS A 278 24.39 20.85 16.06
C LYS A 278 24.92 19.42 16.30
N ILE A 279 24.23 18.38 15.81
CA ILE A 279 24.63 16.95 15.94
C ILE A 279 25.85 16.55 15.09
N ASN A 280 26.46 17.48 14.34
CA ASN A 280 27.72 17.19 13.62
C ASN A 280 28.90 16.83 14.55
N VAL A 281 28.89 17.27 15.82
CA VAL A 281 29.96 16.98 16.78
C VAL A 281 29.94 15.53 17.27
N VAL A 282 28.76 14.93 17.42
CA VAL A 282 28.61 13.52 17.88
C VAL A 282 28.98 12.54 16.75
N LEU A 283 28.66 12.87 15.50
CA LEU A 283 29.05 12.08 14.31
C LEU A 283 30.58 11.95 14.15
N HIS A 284 31.33 13.00 14.49
CA HIS A 284 32.80 12.98 14.48
C HIS A 284 33.36 12.03 15.55
N HIS A 285 32.72 11.95 16.73
CA HIS A 285 33.12 11.02 17.79
C HIS A 285 32.76 9.56 17.49
N VAL A 286 31.59 9.29 16.89
CA VAL A 286 31.16 7.92 16.54
C VAL A 286 31.99 7.33 15.38
N THR A 287 32.39 8.15 14.41
CA THR A 287 33.32 7.72 13.34
C THR A 287 34.73 7.45 13.87
N LYS A 288 35.20 8.24 14.84
CA LYS A 288 36.47 8.00 15.56
C LYS A 288 36.43 6.70 16.38
N TRP A 289 35.30 6.41 17.04
CA TRP A 289 35.08 5.17 17.79
C TRP A 289 35.04 3.93 16.88
N ARG A 290 34.39 4.03 15.70
CA ARG A 290 34.37 2.96 14.70
C ARG A 290 35.75 2.64 14.11
N ARG A 291 36.61 3.65 13.91
CA ARG A 291 38.00 3.43 13.48
C ARG A 291 38.82 2.73 14.57
N LYS A 292 38.65 3.13 15.84
CA LYS A 292 39.33 2.53 16.99
C LYS A 292 38.94 1.05 17.21
N MET A 293 37.65 0.71 17.06
CA MET A 293 37.17 -0.67 17.15
C MET A 293 37.61 -1.55 15.98
N LYS A 294 37.79 -0.99 14.78
CA LYS A 294 38.38 -1.74 13.64
C LYS A 294 39.85 -2.08 13.85
N GLN A 295 40.58 -1.21 14.55
CA GLN A 295 42.01 -1.36 14.82
C GLN A 295 42.27 -2.39 15.94
N LEU A 296 41.37 -2.48 16.93
CA LEU A 296 41.37 -3.47 18.01
C LEU A 296 40.93 -4.89 17.59
N MET A 297 40.39 -5.06 16.37
CA MET A 297 39.93 -6.35 15.85
C MET A 297 40.87 -6.92 14.76
N LEU A 298 42.01 -6.27 14.54
CA LEU A 298 43.06 -6.65 13.58
C LEU A 298 44.43 -6.86 14.27
N THR A 299 44.43 -6.91 15.61
CA THR A 299 45.51 -7.39 16.49
C THR A 299 44.95 -8.52 17.33
#